data_AF-A0AAJ5JYG5-F1
#
_entry.id   AF-A0AAJ5JYG5-F1
#
_cell.length_a   1.000
_cell.length_b   1.000
_cell.length_c   1.000
_cell.angle_alpha   90.00
_cell.angle_beta   90.00
_cell.angle_gamma   90.00
#
_symmetry.space_group_name_H-M   'P 1'
#
loop_
_entity.id
_entity.type
_entity.pdbx_description
1 polymer ?
#
loop_
_entity_poly.entity_id
_entity_poly.type
_entity_poly.pdbx_seq_one_letter_code
_entity_poly.pdbx_strand_id
1 'polypeptide(L)'
;MPVRIRIYGQEATFSQGCWTCADDSLQAMLEALADPRALSAEQELAHAWYAAGRFGGLVATEQGWEVAPHPEAEIHMADFAPAQQPERAGWLSFLRKRR
;
A
#
# COMPACT_ATOMS: atom_id res chain seq x y z
N MET A 1 6.86 15.41 10.36
CA MET A 1 6.14 16.69 10.13
C MET A 1 4.73 16.32 9.76
N PRO A 2 3.70 16.93 10.37
CA PRO A 2 2.31 16.55 10.11
C PRO A 2 1.98 16.73 8.62
N VAL A 3 1.43 15.69 7.99
CA VAL A 3 1.04 15.69 6.58
C VAL A 3 -0.47 15.85 6.48
N ARG A 4 -0.92 16.71 5.57
CA ARG A 4 -2.36 16.96 5.37
C ARG A 4 -2.85 16.28 4.10
N ILE A 5 -4.02 15.68 4.19
CA ILE A 5 -4.74 15.12 3.06
C ILE A 5 -6.15 15.69 2.99
N ARG A 6 -6.77 15.58 1.81
CA ARG A 6 -8.17 15.92 1.61
C ARG A 6 -8.90 14.78 0.90
N ILE A 7 -9.96 14.29 1.52
CA ILE A 7 -10.80 13.21 0.99
C ILE A 7 -12.26 13.67 1.10
N TYR A 8 -13.03 13.58 0.02
CA TYR A 8 -14.46 13.99 -0.03
C TYR A 8 -14.73 15.42 0.49
N GLY A 9 -13.77 16.33 0.32
CA GLY A 9 -13.86 17.72 0.78
C GLY A 9 -13.51 17.92 2.27
N GLN A 10 -13.26 16.85 3.02
CA GLN A 10 -12.81 16.90 4.41
C GLN A 10 -11.28 16.83 4.48
N GLU A 11 -10.71 17.56 5.42
CA GLU A 11 -9.27 17.57 5.65
C GLU A 11 -8.92 16.69 6.85
N ALA A 12 -7.84 15.93 6.70
CA ALA A 12 -7.27 15.14 7.77
C ALA A 12 -5.75 15.38 7.85
N THR A 13 -5.21 15.22 9.05
CA THR A 13 -3.77 15.36 9.31
C THR A 13 -3.24 14.05 9.86
N PHE A 14 -2.14 13.57 9.31
CA PHE A 14 -1.38 12.45 9.85
C PHE A 14 -0.14 12.96 10.55
N SER A 15 0.08 12.51 11.79
CA SER A 15 1.37 12.68 12.43
C SER A 15 1.59 11.64 13.52
N GLN A 16 2.84 11.19 13.65
CA GLN A 16 3.29 10.26 14.69
C GLN A 16 2.43 8.98 14.74
N GLY A 17 2.08 8.45 13.58
CA GLY A 17 1.26 7.24 13.49
C GLY A 17 -0.24 7.44 13.70
N CYS A 18 -0.72 8.67 13.90
CA CYS A 18 -2.12 8.96 14.20
C CYS A 18 -2.76 9.88 13.17
N TRP A 19 -4.04 9.62 12.88
CA TRP A 19 -4.88 10.52 12.10
C TRP A 19 -5.67 11.46 13.01
N THR A 20 -5.89 12.67 12.52
CA THR A 20 -6.80 13.66 13.11
C THR A 20 -7.66 14.25 12.01
N CYS A 21 -8.98 14.08 12.10
CA CYS A 21 -9.97 14.65 11.21
C CYS A 21 -11.15 15.22 12.02
N ALA A 22 -11.81 16.24 11.49
CA ALA A 22 -13.01 16.83 12.11
C ALA A 22 -14.28 15.99 11.86
N ASP A 23 -14.27 15.16 10.81
CA ASP A 23 -15.37 14.24 10.48
C ASP A 23 -15.07 12.86 11.09
N ASP A 24 -15.95 12.41 11.98
CA ASP A 24 -15.78 11.15 12.72
C ASP A 24 -15.80 9.92 11.79
N SER A 25 -16.56 9.96 10.70
CA SER A 25 -16.66 8.84 9.77
C SER A 25 -15.35 8.68 8.98
N LEU A 26 -14.81 9.79 8.48
CA LEU A 26 -13.52 9.80 7.81
C LEU A 26 -12.38 9.46 8.78
N GLN A 27 -12.43 9.96 10.02
CA GLN A 27 -11.47 9.59 11.06
C GLN A 27 -11.42 8.07 11.24
N ALA A 28 -12.57 7.42 11.43
CA ALA A 28 -12.63 5.96 11.61
C ALA A 28 -12.11 5.20 10.38
N MET A 29 -12.41 5.67 9.17
CA MET A 29 -11.87 5.08 7.93
C MET A 29 -10.35 5.19 7.83
N LEU A 30 -9.79 6.34 8.21
CA LEU A 30 -8.36 6.57 8.18
C LEU A 30 -7.61 5.81 9.28
N GLU A 31 -8.21 5.67 10.46
CA GLU A 31 -7.69 4.86 11.56
C GLU A 31 -7.53 3.39 11.16
N ALA A 32 -8.42 2.84 10.33
CA ALA A 32 -8.28 1.48 9.80
C ALA A 32 -7.04 1.28 8.92
N LEU A 33 -6.48 2.38 8.38
CA LEU A 33 -5.24 2.36 7.62
C LEU A 33 -4.04 2.82 8.45
N ALA A 34 -4.19 3.28 9.69
CA ALA A 34 -3.10 3.92 10.43
C ALA A 34 -1.89 2.98 10.60
N ASP A 35 -0.70 3.45 10.21
CA ASP A 35 0.56 2.79 10.55
C ASP A 35 1.23 3.48 11.74
N PRO A 36 1.19 2.91 12.95
CA PRO A 36 1.81 3.50 14.13
C PRO A 36 3.34 3.53 14.06
N ARG A 37 3.95 2.89 13.06
CA ARG A 37 5.41 2.85 12.87
C ARG A 37 5.91 3.99 11.98
N ALA A 38 5.01 4.71 11.31
CA ALA A 38 5.34 5.85 10.47
C ALA A 38 5.64 7.09 11.32
N LEU A 39 6.88 7.20 11.79
CA LEU A 39 7.32 8.24 12.74
C LEU A 39 8.28 9.26 12.11
N SER A 40 8.90 8.93 10.97
CA SER A 40 9.73 9.86 10.21
C SER A 40 8.88 10.69 9.23
N ALA A 41 9.37 11.87 8.84
CA ALA A 41 8.65 12.72 7.88
C ALA A 41 8.42 12.04 6.53
N GLU A 42 9.38 11.24 6.07
CA GLU A 42 9.27 10.47 4.83
C GLU A 42 8.22 9.36 4.95
N GLN A 43 8.18 8.67 6.09
CA GLN A 43 7.17 7.63 6.36
C GLN A 43 5.77 8.23 6.49
N GLU A 44 5.62 9.33 7.22
CA GLU A 44 4.35 10.05 7.34
C GLU A 44 3.83 10.48 5.97
N LEU A 45 4.71 10.98 5.10
CA LEU A 45 4.37 11.38 3.74
C LEU A 45 3.97 10.17 2.89
N ALA A 46 4.76 9.10 2.88
CA ALA A 46 4.44 7.88 2.15
C ALA A 46 3.08 7.29 2.59
N HIS A 47 2.82 7.31 3.91
CA HIS A 47 1.55 6.87 4.47
C HIS A 47 0.37 7.72 4.01
N ALA A 48 0.54 9.04 4.03
CA ALA A 48 -0.48 9.98 3.57
C ALA A 48 -0.81 9.80 2.08
N TRP A 49 0.21 9.59 1.23
CA TRP A 49 0.01 9.27 -0.19
C TRP A 49 -0.75 7.97 -0.40
N TYR A 50 -0.41 6.91 0.34
CA TYR A 50 -1.12 5.64 0.28
C TYR A 50 -2.58 5.79 0.71
N ALA A 51 -2.84 6.42 1.85
CA ALA A 51 -4.18 6.60 2.40
C ALA A 51 -5.06 7.48 1.50
N ALA A 52 -4.52 8.60 1.01
CA ALA A 52 -5.22 9.45 0.06
C ALA A 52 -5.48 8.70 -1.25
N GLY A 53 -4.49 8.00 -1.80
CA GLY A 53 -4.61 7.26 -3.06
C GLY A 53 -5.70 6.19 -3.00
N ARG A 54 -5.77 5.46 -1.87
CA ARG A 54 -6.77 4.41 -1.63
C ARG A 54 -8.21 4.92 -1.64
N PHE A 55 -8.42 6.19 -1.28
CA PHE A 55 -9.75 6.82 -1.25
C PHE A 55 -9.96 7.88 -2.35
N GLY A 56 -9.02 8.02 -3.31
CA GLY A 56 -9.10 9.00 -4.39
C GLY A 56 -8.98 10.46 -3.92
N GLY A 57 -8.14 10.70 -2.91
CA GLY A 57 -7.92 11.99 -2.26
C GLY A 57 -6.75 12.80 -2.81
N LEU A 58 -6.45 13.88 -2.10
CA LEU A 58 -5.38 14.83 -2.38
C LEU A 58 -4.38 14.84 -1.22
N VAL A 59 -3.11 15.08 -1.50
CA VAL A 59 -2.06 15.35 -0.49
C VAL A 59 -1.59 16.78 -0.61
N ALA A 60 -1.35 17.44 0.53
CA ALA A 60 -0.78 18.79 0.55
C ALA A 60 0.72 18.75 0.28
N THR A 61 1.17 19.46 -0.75
CA THR A 61 2.55 19.66 -1.16
C THR A 61 2.90 21.14 -1.15
N GLU A 62 4.16 21.49 -1.42
CA GLU A 62 4.60 22.90 -1.50
C GLU A 62 3.90 23.68 -2.61
N GLN A 63 3.47 22.99 -3.67
CA GLN A 63 2.79 23.57 -4.82
C GLN A 63 1.26 23.64 -4.65
N GLY A 64 0.71 23.06 -3.58
CA GLY A 64 -0.73 23.06 -3.30
C GLY A 64 -1.26 21.67 -2.99
N TRP A 65 -2.38 21.29 -3.62
CA TRP A 65 -2.99 19.98 -3.43
C TRP A 65 -2.75 19.13 -4.67
N GLU A 66 -2.16 17.96 -4.48
CA GLU A 66 -1.84 17.03 -5.56
C GLU A 66 -2.67 15.74 -5.44
N VAL A 67 -3.10 15.19 -6.57
CA VAL A 67 -3.91 13.97 -6.63
C VAL A 67 -3.05 12.77 -6.26
N ALA A 68 -3.47 12.03 -5.24
CA ALA A 68 -2.81 10.80 -4.85
C ALA A 68 -3.05 9.71 -5.89
N PRO A 69 -2.00 9.09 -6.45
CA PRO A 69 -2.17 7.97 -7.35
C PRO A 69 -2.79 6.79 -6.59
N HIS A 70 -3.65 6.03 -7.25
CA HIS A 70 -4.19 4.81 -6.65
C HIS A 70 -3.04 3.85 -6.34
N PRO A 71 -2.95 3.27 -5.12
CA PRO A 71 -1.89 2.35 -4.77
C PRO A 71 -1.93 1.10 -5.64
N GLU A 72 -0.77 0.48 -5.86
CA GLU A 72 -0.68 -0.80 -6.54
C GLU A 72 -1.46 -1.88 -5.78
N ALA A 73 -1.88 -2.93 -6.48
CA ALA A 73 -2.56 -4.05 -5.87
C ALA A 73 -1.60 -4.80 -4.92
N GLU A 74 -1.99 -4.93 -3.65
CA GLU A 74 -1.17 -5.63 -2.64
C GLU A 74 -1.09 -7.15 -2.84
N ILE A 75 -1.97 -7.70 -3.68
CA ILE A 75 -2.04 -9.12 -3.99
C ILE A 75 -2.04 -9.29 -5.49
N HIS A 76 -1.05 -10.03 -5.99
CA HIS A 76 -0.90 -10.38 -7.39
C HIS A 76 -1.34 -11.83 -7.63
N MET A 77 -1.78 -12.12 -8.85
CA MET A 77 -2.14 -13.49 -9.23
C MET A 77 -0.94 -14.46 -9.12
N ALA A 78 0.29 -13.94 -9.20
CA ALA A 78 1.52 -14.70 -8.99
C ALA A 78 1.67 -15.22 -7.54
N ASP A 79 1.08 -14.55 -6.55
CA ASP A 79 1.14 -14.98 -5.14
C ASP A 79 0.36 -16.27 -4.89
N PHE A 80 -0.59 -16.58 -5.78
CA PHE A 80 -1.39 -17.80 -5.75
C PHE A 80 -0.91 -18.87 -6.74
N ALA A 81 0.07 -18.56 -7.59
CA ALA A 81 0.58 -19.53 -8.55
C ALA A 81 1.37 -20.62 -7.79
N PRO A 82 1.03 -21.91 -7.95
CA PRO A 82 1.84 -22.98 -7.39
C PRO A 82 3.25 -22.83 -7.96
N ALA A 83 4.27 -22.81 -7.07
CA ALA A 83 5.66 -22.76 -7.49
C ALA A 83 5.88 -23.84 -8.55
N GLN A 84 6.22 -23.44 -9.78
CA GLN A 84 6.49 -24.38 -10.86
C GLN A 84 7.66 -25.25 -10.40
N GLN A 85 7.37 -26.45 -9.89
CA GLN A 85 8.40 -27.44 -9.69
C GLN A 85 8.94 -27.75 -11.08
N PRO A 86 10.26 -27.62 -11.31
CA PRO A 86 10.83 -28.05 -12.57
C PRO A 86 10.53 -29.53 -12.69
N GLU A 87 9.70 -29.90 -13.67
CA GLU A 87 9.48 -31.29 -14.03
C GLU A 87 10.86 -31.89 -14.30
N ARG A 88 11.31 -32.76 -13.39
CA ARG A 88 12.49 -33.59 -13.62
C ARG A 88 12.17 -34.41 -14.86
N ALA A 89 12.66 -33.92 -15.99
CA ALA A 89 12.44 -34.50 -17.30
C ALA A 89 12.66 -36.02 -17.25
N GLY A 90 11.59 -36.77 -17.49
CA GLY A 90 11.50 -38.23 -17.38
C GLY A 90 12.17 -39.01 -18.52
N TRP A 91 13.03 -38.36 -19.30
CA TRP A 91 13.80 -38.99 -20.39
C TRP A 91 15.08 -39.73 -19.95
N LEU A 92 15.60 -39.48 -18.73
CA LEU A 92 16.86 -40.09 -18.26
C LEU A 92 16.70 -41.46 -17.57
N SER A 93 15.47 -41.95 -17.36
CA SER A 93 15.20 -43.24 -16.72
C SER A 93 15.27 -44.45 -17.67
N PHE A 94 15.30 -44.24 -18.99
CA PHE A 94 15.26 -45.33 -19.97
C PHE A 94 16.63 -45.82 -20.47
N LEU A 95 17.73 -45.12 -20.19
CA LEU A 95 19.08 -45.50 -20.66
C LEU A 95 19.91 -46.35 -19.68
N ARG A 96 19.38 -46.67 -18.49
CA ARG A 96 20.15 -47.42 -17.47
C ARG A 96 19.69 -48.87 -17.31
N LYS A 97 19.54 -49.60 -18.42
CA LYS A 97 19.47 -51.07 -18.37
C LYS A 97 19.86 -51.71 -19.71
N ARG A 98 21.16 -52.02 -19.88
CA ARG A 98 21.69 -53.32 -20.35
C ARG A 98 23.19 -53.28 -20.61
N ARG A 99 23.87 -54.23 -19.94
CA ARG A 99 25.20 -54.82 -20.17
C ARG A 99 26.42 -53.92 -20.04
#